data_AF-A0A1X2GBG0-F1
#
_entry.id   AF-A0A1X2GBG0-F1
#
_cell.length_a   1.000
_cell.length_b   1.000
_cell.length_c   1.000
_cell.angle_alpha   90.00
_cell.angle_beta   90.00
_cell.angle_gamma   90.00
#
_symmetry.space_group_name_H-M   'P 1'
#
loop_
_entity.id
_entity.type
_entity.pdbx_description
1 polymer ?
#
loop_
_entity_poly.entity_id
_entity_poly.type
_entity_poly.pdbx_seq_one_letter_code
_entity_poly.pdbx_strand_id
1 'polypeptide(L)'
;MNVDGIINGAFGAPAALCLVFIFFLFYFSSMDTLEQRLQEAKVLETELATLRPDAKIYQRHVDSSHIFFLASDVDKIKSDTLRRKQDLEKQIKDQK
;
A
#
# COMPACT_ATOMS: atom_id res chain seq x y z
N MET A 1 33.74 -35.96 38.42
CA MET A 1 32.36 -36.49 38.33
C MET A 1 31.44 -35.32 38.62
N ASN A 2 30.84 -34.74 37.57
CA ASN A 2 29.40 -34.84 37.21
C ASN A 2 28.57 -33.76 37.95
N VAL A 3 27.68 -32.93 37.39
CA VAL A 3 27.17 -32.60 36.03
C VAL A 3 26.52 -31.20 36.13
N ASP A 4 26.41 -30.53 34.99
CA ASP A 4 25.60 -29.36 34.59
C ASP A 4 24.30 -29.02 35.35
N GLY A 5 23.84 -27.76 35.20
CA GLY A 5 22.40 -27.52 35.14
C GLY A 5 21.85 -26.10 35.33
N ILE A 6 21.72 -25.35 34.23
CA ILE A 6 20.53 -24.54 33.85
C ILE A 6 20.30 -23.16 34.54
N ILE A 7 20.76 -22.14 33.80
CA ILE A 7 20.12 -20.86 33.39
C ILE A 7 18.61 -20.73 33.69
N ASN A 8 18.21 -19.62 34.32
CA ASN A 8 17.14 -18.68 33.88
C ASN A 8 16.48 -17.97 35.08
N GLY A 9 16.48 -16.64 35.08
CA GLY A 9 15.65 -15.90 36.02
C GLY A 9 15.90 -14.40 36.07
N ALA A 10 15.09 -13.66 35.30
CA ALA A 10 14.75 -12.25 35.50
C ALA A 10 15.81 -11.19 35.16
N PHE A 11 16.05 -10.98 33.87
CA PHE A 11 16.49 -9.67 33.38
C PHE A 11 15.25 -8.84 33.03
N GLY A 12 14.84 -7.99 33.96
CA GLY A 12 13.80 -6.99 33.75
C GLY A 12 14.30 -5.88 32.83
N ALA A 13 13.69 -5.76 31.65
CA ALA A 13 13.74 -4.61 30.76
C ALA A 13 12.43 -4.58 29.94
N PRO A 14 11.93 -3.39 29.59
CA PRO A 14 10.63 -2.90 30.03
C PRO A 14 9.56 -3.04 28.95
N ALA A 15 8.30 -3.23 29.36
CA ALA A 15 7.14 -3.16 28.48
C ALA A 15 7.07 -1.87 27.61
N ALA A 16 7.76 -0.80 28.03
CA ALA A 16 7.93 0.43 27.27
C ALA A 16 8.68 0.25 25.93
N LEU A 17 9.71 -0.61 25.86
CA LEU A 17 10.44 -0.88 24.61
C LEU A 17 9.56 -1.64 23.60
N CYS A 18 8.70 -2.54 24.09
CA CYS A 18 7.76 -3.27 23.26
C CYS A 18 6.65 -2.35 22.71
N LEU A 19 6.10 -1.46 23.53
CA LEU A 19 5.08 -0.50 23.09
C LEU A 19 5.62 0.51 22.08
N VAL A 20 6.87 0.98 22.23
CA VAL A 20 7.53 1.85 21.24
C VAL A 20 7.73 1.11 19.91
N PHE A 21 8.12 -0.16 19.94
CA PHE A 21 8.29 -0.97 18.73
C PHE A 21 6.96 -1.20 18.01
N ILE A 22 5.88 -1.47 18.75
CA ILE A 22 4.53 -1.61 18.19
C ILE A 22 4.04 -0.29 17.59
N PHE A 23 4.24 0.84 18.28
CA PHE A 23 3.92 2.17 17.74
C PHE A 23 4.73 2.50 16.49
N PHE A 24 6.02 2.14 16.45
CA PHE A 24 6.89 2.35 15.30
C PHE A 24 6.44 1.52 14.08
N LEU A 25 6.00 0.28 14.30
CA LEU A 25 5.43 -0.58 13.25
C LEU A 25 4.06 -0.09 12.74
N PHE A 26 3.22 0.42 13.64
CA PHE A 26 1.91 1.00 13.26
C PHE A 26 2.06 2.32 12.51
N TYR A 27 3.03 3.15 12.90
CA TYR A 27 3.34 4.41 12.21
C TYR A 27 3.91 4.16 10.80
N PHE A 28 4.74 3.12 10.63
CA PHE A 28 5.28 2.74 9.32
C PHE A 28 4.20 2.29 8.32
N SER A 29 3.11 1.71 8.82
CA SER A 29 1.98 1.26 7.98
C SER A 29 1.15 2.42 7.40
N SER A 30 1.40 3.66 7.86
CA SER A 30 0.61 4.85 7.51
C SER A 30 1.33 5.83 6.58
N MET A 31 2.59 5.57 6.21
CA MET A 31 3.31 6.40 5.23
C MET A 31 3.04 5.85 3.83
N ASP A 32 1.88 6.22 3.33
CA ASP A 32 1.45 6.08 1.94
C ASP A 32 2.39 6.94 1.06
N THR A 33 3.56 6.39 0.73
CA THR A 33 4.61 7.13 0.02
C THR A 33 4.18 7.37 -1.41
N LEU A 34 4.59 8.50 -1.96
CA LEU A 34 4.32 8.85 -3.36
C LEU A 34 4.80 7.74 -4.32
N GLU A 35 5.87 7.04 -3.96
CA GLU A 35 6.39 5.87 -4.67
C GLU A 35 5.44 4.67 -4.62
N GLN A 36 4.81 4.39 -3.47
CA GLN A 36 3.80 3.34 -3.36
C GLN A 36 2.59 3.64 -4.25
N ARG A 37 2.09 4.88 -4.23
CA ARG A 37 0.98 5.30 -5.09
C ARG A 37 1.32 5.17 -6.57
N LEU A 38 2.57 5.46 -6.95
CA LEU A 38 3.04 5.25 -8.32
C LEU A 38 3.07 3.77 -8.67
N GLN A 39 3.55 2.92 -7.76
CA GLN A 39 3.59 1.47 -7.97
C GLN A 39 2.17 0.91 -8.17
N GLU A 40 1.21 1.30 -7.33
CA GLU A 40 -0.20 0.93 -7.47
C GLU A 40 -0.78 1.38 -8.82
N ALA A 41 -0.49 2.62 -9.24
CA ALA A 41 -0.93 3.14 -10.54
C ALA A 41 -0.34 2.36 -11.72
N LYS A 42 0.92 1.92 -11.64
CA LYS A 42 1.58 1.08 -12.67
C LYS A 42 0.95 -0.31 -12.77
N VAL A 43 0.67 -0.94 -11.63
CA VAL A 43 -0.01 -2.23 -11.60
C VAL A 43 -1.41 -2.08 -12.21
N LEU A 44 -2.18 -1.09 -11.76
CA LEU A 44 -3.53 -0.85 -12.28
C LEU A 44 -3.55 -0.61 -13.79
N GLU A 45 -2.61 0.17 -14.33
CA GLU A 45 -2.52 0.39 -15.78
C GLU A 45 -2.24 -0.91 -16.55
N THR A 46 -1.37 -1.76 -16.00
CA THR A 46 -1.04 -3.06 -16.60
C THR A 46 -2.27 -3.98 -16.61
N GLU A 47 -2.99 -4.06 -15.49
CA GLU A 47 -4.23 -4.84 -15.38
C GLU A 47 -5.31 -4.34 -16.36
N LEU A 48 -5.46 -3.01 -16.48
CA LEU A 48 -6.40 -2.39 -17.42
C LEU A 48 -6.03 -2.65 -18.89
N ALA A 49 -4.74 -2.82 -19.20
CA ALA A 49 -4.27 -3.14 -20.55
C ALA A 49 -4.48 -4.62 -20.91
N THR A 50 -4.38 -5.53 -19.94
CA THR A 50 -4.53 -6.98 -20.13
C THR A 50 -5.97 -7.47 -19.99
N LEU A 51 -6.87 -6.61 -19.51
CA LEU A 51 -8.29 -6.89 -19.36
C LEU A 51 -8.95 -7.26 -20.70
N ARG A 52 -9.88 -8.23 -20.64
CA ARG A 52 -10.65 -8.65 -21.82
C ARG A 52 -11.53 -7.49 -22.32
N PRO A 53 -11.81 -7.40 -23.63
CA PRO A 53 -12.64 -6.31 -24.18
C PRO A 53 -14.06 -6.23 -23.61
N ASP A 54 -14.62 -7.35 -23.15
CA ASP A 54 -15.97 -7.47 -22.59
C ASP A 54 -16.00 -7.38 -21.05
N ALA A 55 -14.85 -7.17 -20.43
CA ALA A 55 -14.75 -7.15 -18.98
C ALA A 55 -15.46 -5.94 -18.38
N LYS A 56 -16.25 -6.19 -17.34
CA LYS A 56 -16.94 -5.15 -16.59
C LYS A 56 -15.99 -4.54 -15.57
N ILE A 57 -15.78 -3.23 -15.66
CA ILE A 57 -14.95 -2.48 -14.72
C ILE A 57 -15.86 -1.80 -13.72
N TYR A 58 -15.52 -1.90 -12.43
CA TYR A 58 -16.22 -1.20 -11.37
C TYR A 58 -15.33 -0.10 -10.80
N GLN A 59 -15.85 1.12 -10.73
CA GLN A 59 -15.14 2.26 -10.16
C GLN A 59 -15.75 2.62 -8.80
N ARG A 60 -14.89 2.93 -7.84
CA ARG A 60 -15.32 3.44 -6.55
C ARG A 60 -15.93 4.84 -6.72
N HIS A 61 -17.07 5.09 -6.10
CA HIS A 61 -17.76 6.39 -6.22
C HIS A 61 -17.01 7.52 -5.51
N VAL A 62 -16.62 7.28 -4.25
CA VAL A 62 -15.84 8.17 -3.40
C VAL A 62 -14.88 7.35 -2.56
N ASP A 63 -13.68 7.88 -2.31
CA ASP A 63 -12.59 7.15 -1.65
C ASP A 63 -12.96 6.61 -0.27
N SER A 64 -13.79 7.35 0.47
CA SER A 64 -14.28 6.99 1.80
C SER A 64 -15.39 5.94 1.82
N SER A 65 -15.96 5.60 0.66
CA SER A 65 -17.06 4.64 0.55
C SER A 65 -16.58 3.29 0.03
N HIS A 66 -17.32 2.25 0.40
CA HIS A 66 -17.17 0.90 -0.15
C HIS A 66 -18.15 0.65 -1.30
N ILE A 67 -18.63 1.72 -1.95
CA ILE A 67 -19.62 1.66 -3.03
C ILE A 67 -18.89 1.70 -4.37
N PHE A 68 -19.18 0.69 -5.19
CA PHE A 68 -18.59 0.53 -6.52
C PHE A 68 -19.71 0.56 -7.57
N PHE A 69 -19.57 1.42 -8.56
CA PHE A 69 -20.49 1.51 -9.69
C PHE A 69 -19.86 0.90 -10.92
N LEU A 70 -20.68 0.29 -11.77
CA LEU A 70 -20.25 -0.16 -13.08
C LEU A 70 -19.79 1.06 -13.89
N ALA A 71 -18.58 1.00 -14.42
CA ALA A 71 -18.02 2.03 -15.27
C ALA A 71 -18.86 2.19 -16.53
N SER A 72 -19.31 3.41 -16.79
CA SER A 72 -19.99 3.74 -18.05
C SER A 72 -19.03 3.87 -19.22
N ASP A 73 -17.77 4.23 -18.94
CA ASP A 73 -16.75 4.52 -19.94
C ASP A 73 -15.40 3.94 -19.50
N VAL A 74 -15.04 2.79 -20.06
CA VAL A 74 -13.79 2.07 -19.77
C VAL A 74 -12.58 2.80 -20.33
N ASP A 75 -12.71 3.42 -21.50
CA ASP A 75 -11.59 4.13 -22.14
C ASP A 75 -11.21 5.37 -21.35
N LYS A 76 -12.21 6.06 -20.81
CA LYS A 76 -11.97 7.15 -19.84
C LYS A 76 -11.18 6.66 -18.63
N ILE A 77 -11.55 5.53 -18.02
CA ILE A 77 -10.82 4.97 -16.87
C ILE A 77 -9.37 4.64 -17.20
N LYS A 78 -9.11 4.08 -18.39
CA LYS A 78 -7.74 3.83 -18.87
C LYS A 78 -6.95 5.13 -18.99
N SER A 79 -7.56 6.15 -19.59
CA SER A 79 -6.91 7.46 -19.77
C SER A 79 -6.66 8.18 -18.43
N ASP A 80 -7.61 8.10 -17.48
CA ASP A 80 -7.48 8.70 -16.16
C ASP A 80 -6.39 7.99 -15.34
N THR A 81 -6.31 6.66 -15.43
CA THR A 81 -5.25 5.86 -14.79
C THR A 81 -3.88 6.23 -15.34
N LEU A 82 -3.75 6.34 -16.67
CA LEU A 82 -2.50 6.73 -17.32
C LEU A 82 -2.07 8.13 -16.91
N ARG A 83 -2.99 9.09 -16.89
CA ARG A 83 -2.73 10.46 -16.46
C ARG A 83 -2.28 10.50 -15.00
N ARG A 84 -2.96 9.77 -14.11
CA ARG A 84 -2.59 9.67 -12.69
C ARG A 84 -1.17 9.13 -12.52
N LYS A 85 -0.77 8.10 -13.29
CA LYS A 85 0.61 7.59 -13.29
C LYS A 85 1.60 8.71 -13.66
N GLN A 86 1.36 9.42 -14.76
CA GLN A 86 2.24 10.50 -15.22
C GLN A 86 2.34 11.65 -14.21
N ASP A 87 1.23 12.03 -13.58
CA ASP A 87 1.19 13.07 -12.56
C ASP A 87 2.01 12.66 -11.31
N LEU A 88 1.95 11.38 -10.91
CA LEU A 88 2.74 10.84 -9.80
C LEU A 88 4.24 10.77 -10.16
N GLU A 89 4.59 10.34 -11.38
CA GLU A 89 5.98 10.32 -11.86
C GLU A 89 6.59 11.73 -11.87
N LYS A 90 5.80 12.71 -12.31
CA LYS A 90 6.20 14.12 -12.29
C LYS A 90 6.44 14.61 -10.86
N GLN A 91 5.51 14.36 -9.94
CA GLN A 91 5.66 14.78 -8.54
C GLN A 91 6.90 14.16 -7.87
N ILE A 92 7.22 12.90 -8.16
CA ILE A 92 8.43 12.24 -7.64
C ILE A 92 9.69 12.90 -8.22
N LYS A 93 9.67 13.25 -9.51
CA LYS A 93 10.79 13.93 -10.16
C LYS A 93 11.01 15.32 -9.58
N ASP A 94 9.95 16.06 -9.31
CA ASP A 94 10.02 17.42 -8.76
C ASP A 94 10.50 17.44 -7.28
N GLN A 95 10.49 16.28 -6.59
CA GLN A 95 11.00 16.12 -5.21
C GLN A 95 12.47 15.69 -5.14
N LYS A 96 13.12 15.36 -6.26
CA LYS A 96 14.53 14.94 -6.34
C LYS A 96 15.42 16.03 -6.91
#